data_AF-A0A4Q3GS22-F1
#
_entry.id   AF-A0A4Q3GS22-F1
#
_cell.length_a   1.000
_cell.length_b   1.000
_cell.length_c   1.000
_cell.angle_alpha   90.00
_cell.angle_beta   90.00
_cell.angle_gamma   90.00
#
_symmetry.space_group_name_H-M   'P 1'
#
loop_
_entity.id
_entity.type
_entity.pdbx_description
1 polymer ?
#
loop_
_entity_poly.entity_id
_entity_poly.type
_entity_poly.pdbx_seq_one_letter_code
_entity_poly.pdbx_strand_id
1 'polypeptide(L)'
;MGALSHALDMTEGQPAGHCIRCCWIGVQLGRELGLSAQALSDLYYTLLLKDLGCSSNAARICELYLADDLAFKRDFKLVDSSLSQVLGFVISHTGLQAGLAERFRSVLNILRNGGTISRELIETRCQRGAEIARQMHFSESVAHGILDLDEHFDGGGKPQGLRGEEISLFARIALMCQVIDVFYVSGGRDAARNEARRRSGSWFDPSLVAMFLELSAADSFWETVGSLELESLVLSLEPAQSVRMADEDYLDDIAAAFARVIDAKSPFTSGH
;
A
#
# COMPACT_ATOMS: atom_id res chain seq x y z
N MET A 1 -4.02 18.08 1.33
CA MET A 1 -3.52 16.71 1.09
C MET A 1 -3.69 15.79 2.30
N GLY A 2 -3.28 16.16 3.53
CA GLY A 2 -3.50 15.33 4.73
C GLY A 2 -4.94 14.83 4.93
N ALA A 3 -5.91 15.75 4.86
CA ALA A 3 -7.35 15.42 4.95
C ALA A 3 -7.85 14.48 3.83
N LEU A 4 -7.21 14.50 2.66
CA LEU A 4 -7.59 13.67 1.51
C LEU A 4 -7.03 12.25 1.64
N SER A 5 -5.80 12.09 2.13
CA SER A 5 -5.22 10.79 2.47
C SER A 5 -6.02 10.10 3.59
N HIS A 6 -6.48 10.87 4.59
CA HIS A 6 -7.36 10.36 5.64
C HIS A 6 -8.71 9.86 5.10
N ALA A 7 -9.32 10.60 4.18
CA ALA A 7 -10.57 10.17 3.51
C ALA A 7 -10.36 8.90 2.65
N LEU A 8 -9.19 8.74 2.03
CA LEU A 8 -8.83 7.52 1.31
C LEU A 8 -8.66 6.34 2.26
N ASP A 9 -7.91 6.48 3.36
CA ASP A 9 -7.71 5.43 4.37
C ASP A 9 -9.05 4.91 4.93
N MET A 10 -9.99 5.83 5.24
CA MET A 10 -11.31 5.48 5.77
C MET A 10 -12.18 4.72 4.78
N THR A 11 -12.11 5.06 3.49
CA THR A 11 -12.93 4.40 2.45
C THR A 11 -12.41 3.02 2.04
N GLU A 12 -11.19 2.68 2.45
CA GLU A 12 -10.52 1.42 2.07
C GLU A 12 -10.54 0.35 3.17
N GLY A 13 -11.04 0.68 4.35
CA GLY A 13 -11.06 -0.22 5.50
C GLY A 13 -9.68 -0.46 6.13
N GLN A 14 -8.73 0.45 5.89
CA GLN A 14 -7.42 0.42 6.54
C GLN A 14 -7.50 0.90 7.99
N PRO A 15 -6.57 0.49 8.88
CA PRO A 15 -6.44 1.09 10.19
C PRO A 15 -6.19 2.59 10.05
N ALA A 16 -6.85 3.41 10.86
CA ALA A 16 -6.67 4.87 10.83
C ALA A 16 -5.16 5.23 10.88
N GLY A 17 -4.72 6.08 9.96
CA GLY A 17 -3.33 6.53 9.86
C GLY A 17 -2.38 5.56 9.16
N HIS A 18 -2.88 4.57 8.42
CA HIS A 18 -2.07 3.65 7.62
C HIS A 18 -1.16 4.38 6.63
N CYS A 19 -1.72 5.25 5.80
CA CYS A 19 -0.91 6.03 4.84
C CYS A 19 0.10 6.94 5.55
N ILE A 20 -0.28 7.49 6.70
CA ILE A 20 0.58 8.35 7.51
C ILE A 20 1.79 7.58 8.07
N ARG A 21 1.59 6.40 8.66
CA ARG A 21 2.68 5.55 9.15
C ARG A 21 3.58 5.09 8.01
N CYS A 22 3.00 4.66 6.90
CA CYS A 22 3.78 4.29 5.70
C CYS A 22 4.63 5.46 5.20
N CYS A 23 4.03 6.65 5.10
CA CYS A 23 4.71 7.86 4.66
C CYS A 23 5.89 8.21 5.56
N TRP A 24 5.69 8.20 6.89
CA TRP A 24 6.77 8.49 7.81
C TRP A 24 7.93 7.49 7.69
N ILE A 25 7.64 6.18 7.69
CA ILE A 25 8.66 5.12 7.57
C ILE A 25 9.42 5.26 6.25
N GLY A 26 8.69 5.43 5.14
CA GLY A 26 9.30 5.53 3.82
C GLY A 26 10.15 6.79 3.65
N VAL A 27 9.74 7.93 4.22
CA VAL A 27 10.57 9.15 4.20
C VAL A 27 11.85 8.98 5.02
N GLN A 28 11.83 8.27 6.16
CA GLN A 28 13.09 7.97 6.88
C GLN A 28 14.04 7.13 6.02
N LEU A 29 13.51 6.11 5.33
CA LEU A 29 14.31 5.31 4.38
C LEU A 29 14.86 6.17 3.25
N GLY A 30 14.04 7.02 2.65
CA GLY A 30 14.47 7.93 1.59
C GLY A 30 15.59 8.88 2.03
N ARG A 31 15.56 9.36 3.28
CA ARG A 31 16.61 10.20 3.85
C ARG A 31 17.91 9.42 4.06
N GLU A 32 17.81 8.21 4.58
CA GLU A 32 18.98 7.34 4.78
C GLU A 32 19.62 6.92 3.44
N LEU A 33 18.81 6.74 2.40
CA LEU A 33 19.28 6.55 1.02
C LEU A 33 19.97 7.80 0.41
N GLY A 34 19.88 8.95 1.07
CA GLY A 34 20.43 10.21 0.56
C GLY A 34 19.66 10.78 -0.63
N LEU A 35 18.35 10.52 -0.72
CA LEU A 35 17.51 11.08 -1.79
C LEU A 35 17.54 12.61 -1.78
N SER A 36 17.56 13.20 -2.98
CA SER A 36 17.41 14.66 -3.14
C SER A 36 16.07 15.16 -2.59
N ALA A 37 15.97 16.45 -2.27
CA ALA A 37 14.73 17.05 -1.78
C ALA A 37 13.54 16.82 -2.74
N GLN A 38 13.77 16.90 -4.06
CA GLN A 38 12.74 16.62 -5.05
C GLN A 38 12.31 15.15 -5.03
N ALA A 39 13.26 14.21 -4.98
CA ALA A 39 12.95 12.78 -4.91
C ALA A 39 12.26 12.40 -3.59
N LEU A 40 12.60 13.07 -2.48
CA LEU A 40 11.88 12.91 -1.20
C LEU A 40 10.45 13.44 -1.27
N SER A 41 10.21 14.56 -1.97
CA SER A 41 8.87 15.09 -2.25
C SER A 41 8.05 14.11 -3.09
N ASP A 42 8.62 13.56 -4.16
CA ASP A 42 7.93 12.56 -4.97
C ASP A 42 7.64 11.28 -4.16
N LEU A 43 8.62 10.77 -3.39
CA LEU A 43 8.41 9.62 -2.51
C LEU A 43 7.30 9.87 -1.47
N TYR A 44 7.29 11.06 -0.86
CA TYR A 44 6.27 11.48 0.09
C TYR A 44 4.87 11.39 -0.52
N TYR A 45 4.68 11.93 -1.73
CA TYR A 45 3.39 11.84 -2.42
C TYR A 45 3.06 10.43 -2.87
N THR A 46 4.02 9.64 -3.37
CA THR A 46 3.79 8.23 -3.69
C THR A 46 3.25 7.48 -2.47
N LEU A 47 3.84 7.65 -1.29
CA LEU A 47 3.43 6.94 -0.08
C LEU A 47 2.01 7.32 0.39
N LEU A 48 1.63 8.60 0.26
CA LEU A 48 0.29 9.08 0.61
C LEU A 48 -0.79 8.73 -0.43
N LEU A 49 -0.39 8.51 -1.68
CA LEU A 49 -1.28 8.35 -2.83
C LEU A 49 -1.25 6.94 -3.45
N LYS A 50 -0.48 6.02 -2.89
CA LYS A 50 -0.34 4.62 -3.35
C LYS A 50 -1.68 3.88 -3.52
N ASP A 51 -2.71 4.39 -2.87
CA ASP A 51 -4.05 3.80 -2.81
C ASP A 51 -5.10 4.52 -3.68
N LEU A 52 -4.72 5.54 -4.47
CA LEU A 52 -5.63 6.29 -5.35
C LEU A 52 -6.46 5.40 -6.29
N GLY A 53 -5.93 4.25 -6.70
CA GLY A 53 -6.60 3.31 -7.60
C GLY A 53 -7.53 2.30 -6.92
N CYS A 54 -7.55 2.21 -5.58
CA CYS A 54 -8.30 1.19 -4.85
C CYS A 54 -9.82 1.41 -4.92
N SER A 55 -10.60 0.33 -5.06
CA SER A 55 -12.07 0.34 -4.87
C SER A 55 -12.54 -0.50 -3.66
N SER A 56 -11.77 -1.49 -3.18
CA SER A 56 -11.88 -2.08 -1.83
C SER A 56 -10.66 -2.97 -1.49
N ASN A 57 -10.07 -2.85 -0.29
CA ASN A 57 -8.82 -3.54 0.10
C ASN A 57 -9.02 -4.94 0.72
N ALA A 58 -10.24 -5.31 1.15
CA ALA A 58 -10.51 -6.65 1.69
C ALA A 58 -10.27 -7.76 0.64
N ALA A 59 -10.51 -7.47 -0.64
CA ALA A 59 -10.15 -8.35 -1.75
C ALA A 59 -8.61 -8.47 -1.90
N ARG A 60 -7.88 -7.37 -1.68
CA ARG A 60 -6.43 -7.30 -1.82
C ARG A 60 -5.66 -8.05 -0.74
N ILE A 61 -6.03 -7.93 0.54
CA ILE A 61 -5.40 -8.74 1.60
C ILE A 61 -5.73 -10.22 1.40
N CYS A 62 -6.97 -10.57 1.03
CA CYS A 62 -7.28 -11.95 0.61
C CYS A 62 -6.34 -12.44 -0.51
N GLU A 63 -6.18 -11.66 -1.59
CA GLU A 63 -5.41 -12.06 -2.77
C GLU A 63 -3.90 -12.11 -2.55
N LEU A 64 -3.31 -11.14 -1.84
CA LEU A 64 -1.89 -11.12 -1.51
C LEU A 64 -1.47 -12.32 -0.65
N TYR A 65 -2.34 -12.75 0.27
CA TYR A 65 -2.09 -13.92 1.10
C TYR A 65 -2.46 -15.25 0.41
N LEU A 66 -3.47 -15.26 -0.47
CA LEU A 66 -3.79 -16.42 -1.33
C LEU A 66 -2.67 -16.72 -2.35
N ALA A 67 -1.98 -15.70 -2.85
CA ALA A 67 -0.82 -15.85 -3.72
C ALA A 67 0.38 -16.47 -2.97
N ASP A 68 0.62 -16.04 -1.72
CA ASP A 68 1.63 -16.64 -0.82
C ASP A 68 1.29 -18.13 -0.58
N ASP A 69 0.02 -18.46 -0.33
CA ASP A 69 -0.43 -19.83 -0.03
C ASP A 69 -0.27 -20.83 -1.20
N LEU A 70 -0.36 -20.36 -2.45
CA LEU A 70 -0.12 -21.19 -3.65
C LEU A 70 1.37 -21.45 -3.91
N ALA A 71 2.23 -20.46 -3.68
CA ALA A 71 3.68 -20.65 -3.70
C ALA A 71 4.15 -21.53 -2.52
N PHE A 72 3.57 -21.32 -1.34
CA PHE A 72 3.86 -22.04 -0.10
C PHE A 72 3.42 -23.51 -0.14
N LYS A 73 2.24 -23.82 -0.72
CA LYS A 73 1.77 -25.21 -0.94
C LYS A 73 2.64 -26.01 -1.90
N ARG A 74 3.40 -25.34 -2.78
CA ARG A 74 4.32 -26.01 -3.69
C ARG A 74 5.58 -26.51 -2.96
N ASP A 75 6.00 -25.81 -1.91
CA ASP A 75 7.32 -26.01 -1.33
C ASP A 75 7.37 -26.59 0.11
N PHE A 76 6.31 -26.58 0.95
CA PHE A 76 6.36 -27.36 2.22
C PHE A 76 4.99 -27.81 2.79
N LYS A 77 4.95 -29.06 3.27
CA LYS A 77 3.93 -29.58 4.21
C LYS A 77 4.28 -29.10 5.62
N LEU A 78 3.28 -28.58 6.35
CA LEU A 78 3.28 -28.18 7.76
C LEU A 78 3.63 -26.70 8.01
N VAL A 79 2.61 -25.84 8.24
CA VAL A 79 2.39 -25.00 9.44
C VAL A 79 1.15 -24.09 9.20
N ASP A 80 0.13 -24.23 10.06
CA ASP A 80 -1.24 -23.64 9.99
C ASP A 80 -1.35 -22.14 10.41
N SER A 81 -0.26 -21.45 10.69
CA SER A 81 -0.32 -20.16 11.42
C SER A 81 -0.63 -18.93 10.56
N SER A 82 -0.24 -18.87 9.28
CA SER A 82 -0.52 -17.70 8.43
C SER A 82 -1.99 -17.65 8.01
N LEU A 83 -2.59 -18.81 7.71
CA LEU A 83 -3.98 -18.94 7.29
C LEU A 83 -4.97 -18.52 8.40
N SER A 84 -4.66 -18.80 9.66
CA SER A 84 -5.53 -18.40 10.78
C SER A 84 -5.52 -16.90 11.04
N GLN A 85 -4.39 -16.22 10.83
CA GLN A 85 -4.28 -14.76 10.93
C GLN A 85 -5.01 -14.05 9.77
N VAL A 86 -4.89 -14.58 8.55
CA VAL A 86 -5.61 -14.08 7.37
C VAL A 86 -7.10 -14.29 7.51
N LEU A 87 -7.52 -15.47 7.96
CA LEU A 87 -8.92 -15.76 8.21
C LEU A 87 -9.49 -14.87 9.31
N GLY A 88 -8.70 -14.59 10.37
CA GLY A 88 -9.06 -13.62 11.40
C GLY A 88 -9.23 -12.20 10.88
N PHE A 89 -8.31 -11.72 10.03
CA PHE A 89 -8.39 -10.40 9.39
C PHE A 89 -9.62 -10.30 8.47
N VAL A 90 -9.84 -11.29 7.62
CA VAL A 90 -10.98 -11.33 6.69
C VAL A 90 -12.30 -11.39 7.44
N ILE A 91 -12.42 -12.23 8.49
CA ILE A 91 -13.64 -12.33 9.29
C ILE A 91 -13.94 -11.04 10.05
N SER A 92 -12.91 -10.34 10.54
CA SER A 92 -13.09 -9.08 11.28
C SER A 92 -13.35 -7.88 10.37
N HIS A 93 -13.00 -7.94 9.08
CA HIS A 93 -13.05 -6.80 8.16
C HIS A 93 -13.95 -7.00 6.93
N THR A 94 -14.51 -8.18 6.69
CA THR A 94 -15.57 -8.38 5.69
C THR A 94 -16.94 -8.35 6.36
N GLY A 95 -17.78 -7.41 5.92
CA GLY A 95 -19.07 -7.09 6.54
C GLY A 95 -19.90 -8.32 6.89
N LEU A 96 -20.40 -8.35 8.13
CA LEU A 96 -21.09 -9.46 8.81
C LEU A 96 -22.39 -9.97 8.14
N GLN A 97 -22.73 -9.55 6.91
CA GLN A 97 -24.04 -9.81 6.30
C GLN A 97 -24.14 -11.06 5.40
N ALA A 98 -23.03 -11.67 4.96
CA ALA A 98 -23.09 -12.87 4.11
C ALA A 98 -23.11 -14.17 4.92
N GLY A 99 -23.95 -15.14 4.53
CA GLY A 99 -24.02 -16.47 5.14
C GLY A 99 -22.77 -17.32 4.88
N LEU A 100 -22.44 -18.25 5.79
CA LEU A 100 -21.22 -19.07 5.72
C LEU A 100 -21.02 -19.80 4.37
N ALA A 101 -22.11 -20.24 3.73
CA ALA A 101 -22.07 -20.91 2.44
C ALA A 101 -21.67 -19.98 1.28
N GLU A 102 -22.02 -18.70 1.37
CA GLU A 102 -21.70 -17.68 0.38
C GLU A 102 -20.24 -17.22 0.54
N ARG A 103 -19.76 -17.10 1.79
CA ARG A 103 -18.34 -16.90 2.11
C ARG A 103 -17.47 -18.02 1.53
N PHE A 104 -17.89 -19.27 1.72
CA PHE A 104 -17.17 -20.44 1.20
C PHE A 104 -17.17 -20.49 -0.33
N ARG A 105 -18.27 -20.08 -0.97
CA ARG A 105 -18.37 -20.00 -2.44
C ARG A 105 -17.49 -18.89 -3.01
N SER A 106 -17.44 -17.71 -2.38
CA SER A 106 -16.55 -16.62 -2.78
C SER A 106 -15.09 -17.02 -2.66
N VAL A 107 -14.69 -17.65 -1.56
CA VAL A 107 -13.33 -18.19 -1.38
C VAL A 107 -13.00 -19.25 -2.44
N LEU A 108 -13.91 -20.19 -2.73
CA LEU A 108 -13.72 -21.19 -3.78
C LEU A 108 -13.63 -20.60 -5.19
N ASN A 109 -14.39 -19.55 -5.50
CA ASN A 109 -14.40 -18.92 -6.81
C ASN A 109 -13.12 -18.10 -7.04
N ILE A 110 -12.62 -17.44 -5.98
CA ILE A 110 -11.31 -16.77 -5.96
C ILE A 110 -10.19 -17.81 -6.10
N LEU A 111 -10.28 -18.97 -5.45
CA LEU A 111 -9.28 -20.04 -5.60
C LEU A 111 -9.24 -20.64 -7.02
N ARG A 112 -10.38 -20.71 -7.72
CA ARG A 112 -10.49 -21.33 -9.05
C ARG A 112 -10.17 -20.39 -10.21
N ASN A 113 -10.52 -19.11 -10.07
CA ASN A 113 -10.39 -18.09 -11.13
C ASN A 113 -9.45 -16.93 -10.75
N GLY A 114 -8.83 -16.99 -9.56
CA GLY A 114 -8.11 -15.86 -8.96
C GLY A 114 -6.87 -15.40 -9.70
N GLY A 115 -6.19 -16.26 -10.48
CA GLY A 115 -4.99 -15.86 -11.22
C GLY A 115 -5.26 -14.73 -12.23
N THR A 116 -6.28 -14.90 -13.07
CA THR A 116 -6.66 -13.98 -14.15
C THR A 116 -7.46 -12.78 -13.63
N ILE A 117 -8.42 -13.02 -12.72
CA ILE A 117 -9.23 -11.97 -12.10
C ILE A 117 -8.35 -11.02 -11.27
N SER A 118 -7.40 -11.56 -10.49
CA SER A 118 -6.47 -10.74 -9.71
C SER A 118 -5.53 -9.91 -10.59
N ARG A 119 -5.12 -10.42 -11.77
CA ARG A 119 -4.26 -9.64 -12.68
C ARG A 119 -5.04 -8.46 -13.27
N GLU A 120 -6.22 -8.69 -13.82
CA GLU A 120 -7.03 -7.61 -14.41
C GLU A 120 -7.43 -6.57 -13.37
N LEU A 121 -7.77 -6.97 -12.14
CA LEU A 121 -8.09 -6.05 -11.05
C LEU A 121 -6.87 -5.22 -10.59
N ILE A 122 -5.70 -5.86 -10.46
CA ILE A 122 -4.45 -5.17 -10.07
C ILE A 122 -3.98 -4.23 -11.18
N GLU A 123 -4.01 -4.69 -12.43
CA GLU A 123 -3.67 -3.88 -13.59
C GLU A 123 -4.57 -2.65 -13.67
N THR A 124 -5.89 -2.85 -13.55
CA THR A 124 -6.87 -1.75 -13.54
C THR A 124 -6.61 -0.79 -12.37
N ARG A 125 -6.31 -1.28 -11.16
CA ARG A 125 -5.99 -0.44 -9.99
C ARG A 125 -4.72 0.39 -10.21
N CYS A 126 -3.63 -0.26 -10.60
CA CYS A 126 -2.32 0.37 -10.70
C CYS A 126 -2.30 1.41 -11.83
N GLN A 127 -2.85 1.04 -13.00
CA GLN A 127 -3.00 1.96 -14.14
C GLN A 127 -3.87 3.15 -13.76
N ARG A 128 -5.04 2.90 -13.16
CA ARG A 128 -5.95 3.95 -12.73
C ARG A 128 -5.35 4.86 -11.67
N GLY A 129 -4.67 4.30 -10.66
CA GLY A 129 -4.01 5.09 -9.61
C GLY A 129 -2.94 6.02 -10.20
N ALA A 130 -2.13 5.51 -11.13
CA ALA A 130 -1.15 6.29 -11.85
C ALA A 130 -1.79 7.38 -12.74
N GLU A 131 -2.89 7.07 -13.45
CA GLU A 131 -3.64 8.05 -14.24
C GLU A 131 -4.23 9.17 -13.38
N ILE A 132 -4.80 8.84 -12.22
CA ILE A 132 -5.33 9.82 -11.27
C ILE A 132 -4.20 10.71 -10.75
N ALA A 133 -3.04 10.13 -10.41
CA ALA A 133 -1.88 10.91 -9.98
C ALA A 133 -1.41 11.89 -11.07
N ARG A 134 -1.39 11.47 -12.34
CA ARG A 134 -1.08 12.36 -13.48
C ARG A 134 -2.11 13.46 -13.66
N GLN A 135 -3.40 13.14 -13.51
CA GLN A 135 -4.49 14.12 -13.59
C GLN A 135 -4.40 15.16 -12.46
N MET A 136 -3.87 14.78 -11.30
CA MET A 136 -3.55 15.69 -10.20
C MET A 136 -2.19 16.40 -10.37
N HIS A 137 -1.62 16.34 -11.58
CA HIS A 137 -0.33 16.90 -11.99
C HIS A 137 0.87 16.48 -11.13
N PHE A 138 0.82 15.31 -10.48
CA PHE A 138 2.03 14.74 -9.87
C PHE A 138 3.04 14.32 -10.93
N SER A 139 4.31 14.22 -10.55
CA SER A 139 5.37 13.85 -11.47
C SER A 139 5.19 12.41 -11.98
N GLU A 140 5.78 12.10 -13.14
CA GLU A 140 5.82 10.71 -13.64
C GLU A 140 6.52 9.76 -12.66
N SER A 141 7.44 10.27 -11.83
CA SER A 141 8.08 9.46 -10.79
C SER A 141 7.07 9.02 -9.72
N VAL A 142 6.15 9.91 -9.33
CA VAL A 142 5.03 9.57 -8.44
C VAL A 142 4.10 8.55 -9.10
N ALA A 143 3.69 8.82 -10.35
CA ALA A 143 2.77 7.96 -11.09
C ALA A 143 3.33 6.54 -11.29
N HIS A 144 4.62 6.41 -11.66
CA HIS A 144 5.29 5.11 -11.77
C HIS A 144 5.43 4.40 -10.42
N GLY A 145 5.70 5.15 -9.34
CA GLY A 145 5.70 4.58 -7.98
C GLY A 145 4.36 3.96 -7.58
N ILE A 146 3.24 4.51 -8.06
CA ILE A 146 1.90 3.96 -7.83
C ILE A 146 1.61 2.79 -8.78
N LEU A 147 2.04 2.89 -10.04
CA LEU A 147 1.85 1.85 -11.06
C LEU A 147 2.56 0.54 -10.68
N ASP A 148 3.78 0.63 -10.17
CA ASP A 148 4.60 -0.53 -9.85
C ASP A 148 4.42 -1.02 -8.40
N LEU A 149 3.48 -0.43 -7.64
CA LEU A 149 3.35 -0.68 -6.19
C LEU A 149 3.28 -2.17 -5.82
N ASP A 150 2.70 -2.97 -6.71
CA ASP A 150 2.37 -4.36 -6.46
C ASP A 150 3.36 -5.33 -7.12
N GLU A 151 4.44 -4.80 -7.69
CA GLU A 151 5.57 -5.58 -8.19
C GLU A 151 6.42 -6.11 -7.03
N HIS A 152 6.94 -7.32 -7.19
CA HIS A 152 7.79 -7.96 -6.18
C HIS A 152 9.20 -8.01 -6.70
N PHE A 153 10.19 -7.84 -5.82
CA PHE A 153 11.61 -7.81 -6.20
C PHE A 153 12.06 -9.04 -7.02
N ASP A 154 11.47 -10.21 -6.79
CA ASP A 154 11.73 -11.46 -7.53
C ASP A 154 10.95 -11.61 -8.86
N GLY A 155 10.08 -10.66 -9.19
CA GLY A 155 9.19 -10.67 -10.36
C GLY A 155 7.97 -11.56 -10.22
N GLY A 156 7.63 -11.99 -9.00
CA GLY A 156 6.38 -12.66 -8.68
C GLY A 156 5.18 -11.69 -8.53
N GLY A 157 5.44 -10.39 -8.58
CA GLY A 157 4.44 -9.34 -8.47
C GLY A 157 3.70 -9.07 -9.78
N LYS A 158 2.84 -8.06 -9.74
CA LYS A 158 1.92 -7.70 -10.81
C LYS A 158 1.85 -6.17 -10.93
N PRO A 159 1.44 -5.62 -12.08
CA PRO A 159 0.85 -6.32 -13.24
C PRO A 159 1.86 -6.83 -14.28
N GLN A 160 3.04 -6.24 -14.37
CA GLN A 160 4.03 -6.45 -15.43
C GLN A 160 5.03 -7.57 -15.09
N GLY A 161 5.23 -7.88 -13.81
CA GLY A 161 6.20 -8.89 -13.37
C GLY A 161 7.64 -8.39 -13.44
N LEU A 162 7.84 -7.10 -13.15
CA LEU A 162 9.14 -6.44 -13.15
C LEU A 162 10.06 -7.04 -12.08
N ARG A 163 11.38 -7.01 -12.30
CA ARG A 163 12.35 -7.62 -11.38
C ARG A 163 13.39 -6.62 -10.89
N GLY A 164 13.74 -6.74 -9.62
CA GLY A 164 14.83 -5.97 -9.02
C GLY A 164 14.68 -4.47 -9.21
N GLU A 165 15.67 -3.86 -9.87
CA GLU A 165 15.73 -2.42 -10.11
C GLU A 165 14.90 -1.95 -11.32
N GLU A 166 14.28 -2.86 -12.08
CA GLU A 166 13.26 -2.48 -13.08
C GLU A 166 12.03 -1.86 -12.40
N ILE A 167 11.79 -2.21 -11.13
CA ILE A 167 10.73 -1.67 -10.29
C ILE A 167 11.13 -0.28 -9.80
N SER A 168 10.23 0.70 -9.95
CA SER A 168 10.39 2.03 -9.35
C SER A 168 10.88 1.94 -7.91
N LEU A 169 11.91 2.73 -7.56
CA LEU A 169 12.41 2.79 -6.19
C LEU A 169 11.30 3.17 -5.20
N PHE A 170 10.40 4.08 -5.60
CA PHE A 170 9.30 4.52 -4.74
C PHE A 170 8.27 3.41 -4.52
N ALA A 171 8.02 2.58 -5.53
CA ALA A 171 7.17 1.40 -5.39
C ALA A 171 7.80 0.36 -4.44
N ARG A 172 9.11 0.08 -4.59
CA ARG A 172 9.85 -0.82 -3.69
C ARG A 172 9.77 -0.36 -2.22
N ILE A 173 9.93 0.94 -1.96
CA ILE A 173 9.79 1.52 -0.62
C ILE A 173 8.33 1.44 -0.16
N ALA A 174 7.36 1.84 -0.99
CA ALA A 174 5.96 1.92 -0.62
C ALA A 174 5.33 0.56 -0.30
N LEU A 175 5.60 -0.47 -1.12
CA LEU A 175 5.15 -1.84 -0.87
C LEU A 175 5.66 -2.36 0.48
N MET A 176 6.95 -2.16 0.75
CA MET A 176 7.57 -2.59 1.99
C MET A 176 6.95 -1.88 3.19
N CYS A 177 6.80 -0.54 3.13
CA CYS A 177 6.18 0.24 4.20
C CYS A 177 4.74 -0.18 4.47
N GLN A 178 3.95 -0.45 3.42
CA GLN A 178 2.57 -0.93 3.55
C GLN A 178 2.48 -2.24 4.32
N VAL A 179 3.33 -3.22 3.98
CA VAL A 179 3.32 -4.52 4.68
C VAL A 179 3.85 -4.36 6.10
N ILE A 180 4.93 -3.61 6.32
CA ILE A 180 5.48 -3.33 7.66
C ILE A 180 4.40 -2.73 8.56
N ASP A 181 3.63 -1.76 8.07
CA ASP A 181 2.58 -1.11 8.85
C ASP A 181 1.51 -2.12 9.33
N VAL A 182 1.04 -2.97 8.42
CA VAL A 182 0.01 -3.98 8.73
C VAL A 182 0.49 -4.92 9.85
N PHE A 183 1.73 -5.40 9.76
CA PHE A 183 2.30 -6.28 10.79
C PHE A 183 2.64 -5.54 12.09
N TYR A 184 3.01 -4.26 12.02
CA TYR A 184 3.21 -3.42 13.19
C TYR A 184 1.90 -3.25 13.98
N VAL A 185 0.81 -2.89 13.30
CA VAL A 185 -0.51 -2.73 13.93
C VAL A 185 -1.01 -4.04 14.54
N SER A 186 -0.74 -5.17 13.87
CA SER A 186 -1.26 -6.48 14.28
C SER A 186 -0.44 -7.16 15.37
N GLY A 187 0.88 -6.93 15.41
CA GLY A 187 1.81 -7.70 16.24
C GLY A 187 3.02 -6.92 16.77
N GLY A 188 3.01 -5.60 16.63
CA GLY A 188 4.06 -4.70 17.13
C GLY A 188 5.37 -4.78 16.34
N ARG A 189 6.41 -4.14 16.90
CA ARG A 189 7.72 -3.96 16.27
C ARG A 189 8.37 -5.27 15.79
N ASP A 190 8.25 -6.33 16.58
CA ASP A 190 8.93 -7.60 16.30
C ASP A 190 8.25 -8.32 15.14
N ALA A 191 6.91 -8.28 15.06
CA ALA A 191 6.17 -8.81 13.92
C ALA A 191 6.56 -8.09 12.62
N ALA A 192 6.61 -6.76 12.66
CA ALA A 192 7.01 -5.95 11.50
C ALA A 192 8.45 -6.25 11.03
N ARG A 193 9.41 -6.29 11.96
CA ARG A 193 10.82 -6.62 11.65
C ARG A 193 11.00 -8.04 11.14
N ASN A 194 10.28 -9.00 11.72
CA ASN A 194 10.34 -10.40 11.29
C ASN A 194 9.75 -10.57 9.88
N GLU A 195 8.66 -9.88 9.56
CA GLU A 195 8.08 -9.95 8.22
C GLU A 195 8.98 -9.31 7.16
N ALA A 196 9.61 -8.16 7.48
CA ALA A 196 10.59 -7.55 6.61
C ALA A 196 11.74 -8.52 6.27
N ARG A 197 12.29 -9.22 7.27
CA ARG A 197 13.32 -10.25 7.06
C ARG A 197 12.81 -11.41 6.21
N ARG A 198 11.60 -11.91 6.51
CA ARG A 198 11.02 -13.08 5.84
C ARG A 198 10.86 -12.86 4.33
N ARG A 199 10.48 -11.65 3.92
CA ARG A 199 10.21 -11.31 2.52
C ARG A 199 11.38 -10.64 1.79
N SER A 200 12.53 -10.52 2.44
CA SER A 200 13.75 -9.99 1.83
C SER A 200 14.18 -10.85 0.65
N GLY A 201 14.34 -10.25 -0.53
CA GLY A 201 14.78 -10.91 -1.76
C GLY A 201 13.65 -11.60 -2.53
N SER A 202 12.44 -11.69 -1.98
CA SER A 202 11.23 -12.08 -2.72
C SER A 202 10.39 -10.84 -3.03
N TRP A 203 9.64 -10.34 -2.07
CA TRP A 203 8.81 -9.15 -2.27
C TRP A 203 9.64 -7.88 -2.15
N PHE A 204 10.57 -7.86 -1.20
CA PHE A 204 11.30 -6.65 -0.85
C PHE A 204 12.73 -6.68 -1.36
N ASP A 205 13.20 -5.51 -1.76
CA ASP A 205 14.61 -5.26 -2.02
C ASP A 205 15.43 -5.52 -0.75
N PRO A 206 16.40 -6.47 -0.77
CA PRO A 206 17.23 -6.77 0.40
C PRO A 206 17.98 -5.56 0.97
N SER A 207 18.37 -4.61 0.12
CA SER A 207 19.08 -3.40 0.54
C SER A 207 18.19 -2.48 1.38
N LEU A 208 16.92 -2.33 0.97
CA LEU A 208 15.92 -1.55 1.72
C LEU A 208 15.56 -2.24 3.03
N VAL A 209 15.46 -3.58 3.04
CA VAL A 209 15.21 -4.34 4.27
C VAL A 209 16.34 -4.15 5.27
N ALA A 210 17.61 -4.25 4.84
CA ALA A 210 18.74 -4.05 5.73
C ALA A 210 18.69 -2.65 6.38
N MET A 211 18.49 -1.62 5.57
CA MET A 211 18.38 -0.23 6.04
C MET A 211 17.20 -0.02 6.99
N PHE A 212 16.03 -0.59 6.68
CA PHE A 212 14.87 -0.55 7.58
C PHE A 212 15.16 -1.21 8.93
N LEU A 213 15.84 -2.35 8.95
CA LEU A 213 16.16 -3.05 10.19
C LEU A 213 17.15 -2.28 11.08
N GLU A 214 18.04 -1.50 10.47
CA GLU A 214 18.95 -0.58 11.16
C GLU A 214 18.18 0.61 11.74
N LEU A 215 17.41 1.34 10.91
CA LEU A 215 16.61 2.48 11.35
C LEU A 215 15.62 2.10 12.47
N SER A 216 14.97 0.95 12.32
CA SER A 216 13.96 0.47 13.27
C SER A 216 14.54 -0.25 14.49
N ALA A 217 15.87 -0.26 14.67
CA ALA A 217 16.50 -0.84 15.86
C ALA A 217 16.30 0.03 17.10
N ALA A 218 16.13 1.34 16.92
CA ALA A 218 15.90 2.28 18.01
C ALA A 218 14.44 2.28 18.47
N ASP A 219 14.20 2.30 19.79
CA ASP A 219 12.85 2.39 20.35
C ASP A 219 12.15 3.69 19.92
N SER A 220 12.89 4.79 19.81
CA SER A 220 12.39 6.10 19.37
C SER A 220 11.74 6.08 17.98
N PHE A 221 12.17 5.15 17.10
CA PHE A 221 11.54 4.95 15.79
C PHE A 221 10.09 4.51 15.97
N TRP A 222 9.88 3.49 16.81
CA TRP A 222 8.55 2.91 17.04
C TRP A 222 7.68 3.80 17.93
N GLU A 223 8.26 4.51 18.90
CA GLU A 223 7.57 5.54 19.67
C GLU A 223 6.97 6.62 18.74
N THR A 224 7.72 7.01 17.71
CA THR A 224 7.22 7.97 16.71
C THR A 224 6.12 7.36 15.86
N VAL A 225 6.30 6.15 15.33
CA VAL A 225 5.28 5.44 14.52
C VAL A 225 3.98 5.21 15.30
N GLY A 226 4.08 4.98 16.62
CA GLY A 226 2.92 4.83 17.51
C GLY A 226 2.35 6.14 18.07
N SER A 227 2.93 7.29 17.75
CA SER A 227 2.55 8.58 18.34
C SER A 227 1.21 9.09 17.79
N LEU A 228 0.41 9.70 18.67
CA LEU A 228 -0.80 10.45 18.30
C LEU A 228 -0.46 11.72 17.49
N GLU A 229 0.76 12.22 17.59
CA GLU A 229 1.24 13.41 16.87
C GLU A 229 1.82 13.09 15.48
N LEU A 230 1.86 11.80 15.10
CA LEU A 230 2.52 11.36 13.87
C LEU A 230 1.96 12.06 12.62
N GLU A 231 0.64 12.29 12.57
CA GLU A 231 0.02 12.99 11.44
C GLU A 231 0.55 14.43 11.32
N SER A 232 0.60 15.16 12.44
CA SER A 232 1.16 16.52 12.45
C SER A 232 2.64 16.53 12.06
N LEU A 233 3.40 15.53 12.53
CA LEU A 233 4.79 15.36 12.14
C LEU A 233 4.94 15.12 10.63
N VAL A 234 4.13 14.24 10.05
CA VAL A 234 4.16 13.94 8.60
C VAL A 234 3.76 15.14 7.76
N LEU A 235 2.79 15.94 8.21
CA LEU A 235 2.37 17.15 7.51
C LEU A 235 3.37 18.30 7.63
N SER A 236 4.26 18.27 8.63
CA SER A 236 5.31 19.27 8.83
C SER A 236 6.66 18.89 8.21
N LEU A 237 6.79 17.69 7.63
CA LEU A 237 8.00 17.26 6.92
C LEU A 237 8.36 18.25 5.80
N GLU A 238 9.64 18.53 5.62
CA GLU A 238 10.14 19.45 4.57
C GLU A 238 9.66 19.09 3.15
N PRO A 239 9.58 17.80 2.74
CA PRO A 239 8.88 17.37 1.52
C PRO A 239 7.43 17.83 1.38
N ALA A 240 6.70 17.98 2.48
CA ALA A 240 5.32 18.50 2.49
C ALA A 240 5.25 20.03 2.31
N GLN A 241 6.38 20.72 2.52
CA GLN A 241 6.53 22.16 2.40
C GLN A 241 6.93 22.61 0.99
N SER A 242 7.10 21.67 0.03
CA SER A 242 7.19 22.03 -1.38
C SER A 242 5.83 22.58 -1.85
N VAL A 243 5.60 23.87 -1.61
CA VAL A 243 4.36 24.56 -1.94
C VAL A 243 4.24 24.61 -3.46
N ARG A 244 3.33 23.80 -4.01
CA ARG A 244 2.77 24.06 -5.34
C ARG A 244 1.63 25.04 -5.16
N MET A 245 1.76 26.24 -5.71
CA MET A 245 0.65 27.19 -5.77
C MET A 245 -0.44 26.56 -6.64
N ALA A 246 -1.58 26.27 -6.02
CA ALA A 246 -2.76 25.79 -6.71
C ALA A 246 -3.51 27.00 -7.28
N ASP A 247 -3.70 27.06 -8.60
CA ASP A 247 -4.69 27.94 -9.21
C ASP A 247 -6.07 27.25 -9.22
N GLU A 248 -7.11 27.99 -9.62
CA GLU A 248 -8.49 27.47 -9.67
C GLU A 248 -8.60 26.24 -10.58
N ASP A 249 -7.94 26.26 -11.74
CA ASP A 249 -7.91 25.15 -12.68
C ASP A 249 -7.28 23.89 -12.06
N TYR A 250 -6.19 24.03 -11.29
CA TYR A 250 -5.58 22.91 -10.57
C TYR A 250 -6.47 22.35 -9.46
N LEU A 251 -7.23 23.21 -8.76
CA LEU A 251 -8.19 22.76 -7.75
C LEU A 251 -9.36 21.98 -8.38
N ASP A 252 -9.83 22.42 -9.55
CA ASP A 252 -10.88 21.73 -10.31
C ASP A 252 -10.38 20.36 -10.82
N ASP A 253 -9.14 20.27 -11.30
CA ASP A 253 -8.54 19.00 -11.71
C ASP A 253 -8.42 18.01 -10.55
N ILE A 254 -8.00 18.49 -9.37
CA ILE A 254 -7.98 17.68 -8.13
C ILE A 254 -9.39 17.23 -7.77
N ALA A 255 -10.36 18.14 -7.77
CA ALA A 255 -11.74 17.81 -7.40
C ALA A 255 -12.33 16.77 -8.36
N ALA A 256 -12.13 16.93 -9.67
CA ALA A 256 -12.56 15.98 -10.69
C ALA A 256 -11.88 14.61 -10.56
N ALA A 257 -10.58 14.59 -10.23
CA ALA A 257 -9.84 13.36 -9.97
C ALA A 257 -10.39 12.62 -8.73
N PHE A 258 -10.69 13.34 -7.66
CA PHE A 258 -11.31 12.76 -6.46
C PHE A 258 -12.75 12.28 -6.69
N ALA A 259 -13.54 13.02 -7.46
CA ALA A 259 -14.89 12.58 -7.84
C ALA A 259 -14.84 11.21 -8.52
N ARG A 260 -13.90 10.98 -9.45
CA ARG A 260 -13.67 9.66 -10.06
C ARG A 260 -13.36 8.57 -9.03
N VAL A 261 -12.53 8.87 -8.03
CA VAL A 261 -12.22 7.93 -6.93
C VAL A 261 -13.49 7.57 -6.15
N ILE A 262 -14.28 8.57 -5.76
CA ILE A 262 -15.52 8.39 -5.00
C ILE A 262 -16.55 7.60 -5.82
N ASP A 263 -16.78 7.96 -7.08
CA ASP A 263 -17.75 7.32 -7.97
C ASP A 263 -17.47 5.82 -8.16
N ALA A 264 -16.20 5.43 -8.22
CA ALA A 264 -15.85 4.03 -8.34
C ALA A 264 -15.93 3.25 -7.03
N LYS A 265 -15.84 3.93 -5.88
CA LYS A 265 -16.01 3.33 -4.56
C LYS A 265 -17.49 3.21 -4.15
N SER A 266 -18.36 4.05 -4.71
CA SER A 266 -19.80 4.07 -4.43
C SER A 266 -20.65 3.94 -5.71
N PRO A 267 -20.72 2.73 -6.31
CA PRO A 267 -21.51 2.51 -7.54
C PRO A 267 -23.01 2.76 -7.37
N PHE A 268 -23.51 2.88 -6.12
CA PHE A 268 -24.91 3.19 -5.81
C PHE A 268 -25.24 4.70 -5.79
N THR A 269 -24.24 5.58 -5.89
CA THR A 269 -24.43 7.04 -5.85
C THR A 269 -23.68 7.80 -6.95
N SER A 270 -23.24 7.13 -8.02
CA SER A 270 -22.45 7.79 -9.08
C SER A 270 -23.23 8.92 -9.75
N GLY A 271 -22.64 10.12 -9.84
CA GLY A 271 -23.22 11.28 -10.55
C GLY A 271 -24.11 12.21 -9.71
N HIS A 272 -23.92 12.25 -8.38
CA HIS A 272 -24.56 13.22 -7.47
C HIS A 272 -23.66 14.37 -7.08
#